data_AF-A0A1H8PMG5-F1
#
_entry.id   AF-A0A1H8PMG5-F1
#
_cell.length_a   1.000
_cell.length_b   1.000
_cell.length_c   1.000
_cell.angle_alpha   90.00
_cell.angle_beta   90.00
_cell.angle_gamma   90.00
#
_symmetry.space_group_name_H-M   'P 1'
#
loop_
_entity.id
_entity.type
_entity.pdbx_description
1 polymer ?
#
loop_
_entity_poly.entity_id
_entity_poly.type
_entity_poly.pdbx_seq_one_letter_code
_entity_poly.pdbx_strand_id
1 'polypeptide(L)'
;MPTSPERFPAACGPALADLERTRPGAVRVTWQDGPEPLLWLQDEATPSAVGVWVTGIAGSPEEVRELTERVQDAAVDLLWGAWPECPDHEGGHPLAAEVHDGAVAWACPRTGRVVAPVGELPPPGGFSA
;
A
#
# COMPACT_ATOMS: atom_id res chain seq x y z
N MET A 1 -16.58 1.21 -21.06
CA MET A 1 -17.57 1.15 -19.96
C MET A 1 -16.88 1.73 -18.73
N PRO A 2 -17.46 2.72 -18.03
CA PRO A 2 -16.75 3.42 -16.97
C PRO A 2 -16.51 2.47 -15.79
N THR A 3 -15.24 2.37 -15.38
CA THR A 3 -14.74 1.74 -14.16
C THR A 3 -15.39 2.45 -12.96
N SER A 4 -16.42 1.88 -12.34
CA SER A 4 -17.01 2.52 -11.14
C SER A 4 -16.17 2.13 -9.91
N PRO A 5 -15.50 3.10 -9.25
CA PRO A 5 -14.55 2.87 -8.15
C PRO A 5 -15.18 2.50 -6.80
N GLU A 6 -16.49 2.28 -6.71
CA GLU A 6 -17.18 2.11 -5.41
C GLU A 6 -16.96 0.74 -4.74
N ARG A 7 -16.13 -0.14 -5.32
CA ARG A 7 -15.74 -1.43 -4.75
C ARG A 7 -14.24 -1.73 -4.83
N PHE A 8 -13.38 -0.72 -4.67
CA PHE A 8 -12.10 -0.94 -4.00
C PHE A 8 -12.47 -1.42 -2.59
N PRO A 9 -12.16 -2.65 -2.15
CA PRO A 9 -12.51 -3.02 -0.78
C PRO A 9 -11.91 -1.99 0.17
N ALA A 10 -12.70 -1.53 1.16
CA ALA A 10 -12.30 -0.53 2.15
C ALA A 10 -10.94 -0.84 2.82
N ALA A 11 -10.52 -2.11 2.78
CA ALA A 11 -9.24 -2.60 3.25
C ALA A 11 -8.02 -2.20 2.38
N CYS A 12 -8.10 -2.17 1.04
CA CYS A 12 -6.95 -1.78 0.19
C CYS A 12 -6.83 -0.27 -0.03
N GLY A 13 -7.97 0.43 0.01
CA GLY A 13 -8.07 1.85 -0.32
C GLY A 13 -7.02 2.72 0.39
N PRO A 14 -6.81 2.56 1.71
CA PRO A 14 -5.79 3.31 2.45
C PRO A 14 -4.36 3.11 1.93
N ALA A 15 -3.92 1.87 1.70
CA ALA A 15 -2.56 1.59 1.20
C ALA A 15 -2.35 2.15 -0.21
N LEU A 16 -3.36 2.07 -1.08
CA LEU A 16 -3.29 2.64 -2.43
C LEU A 16 -3.29 4.16 -2.43
N ALA A 17 -4.03 4.79 -1.50
CA ALA A 17 -4.02 6.23 -1.33
C ALA A 17 -2.62 6.72 -0.90
N ASP A 18 -1.97 5.99 0.00
CA ASP A 18 -0.59 6.26 0.39
C ASP A 18 0.40 6.09 -0.76
N LEU A 19 0.21 5.05 -1.59
CA LEU A 19 1.06 4.82 -2.77
C LEU A 19 0.95 5.99 -3.73
N GLU A 20 -0.27 6.41 -4.09
CA GLU A 20 -0.48 7.57 -4.96
C GLU A 20 0.04 8.85 -4.32
N ARG A 21 -0.12 9.05 -3.02
CA ARG A 21 0.34 10.28 -2.36
C ARG A 21 1.85 10.39 -2.30
N THR A 22 2.55 9.28 -2.14
CA THR A 22 4.02 9.22 -2.03
C THR A 22 4.72 8.97 -3.37
N ARG A 23 4.01 8.45 -4.38
CA ARG A 23 4.51 8.15 -5.73
C ARG A 23 3.44 8.54 -6.78
N PRO A 24 3.08 9.83 -6.89
CA PRO A 24 1.94 10.26 -7.70
C PRO A 24 2.12 9.87 -9.17
N GLY A 25 1.13 9.15 -9.70
CA GLY A 25 1.12 8.70 -11.09
C GLY A 25 2.20 7.68 -11.47
N ALA A 26 2.90 7.08 -10.49
CA ALA A 26 3.90 6.04 -10.77
C ALA A 26 3.26 4.68 -11.08
N VAL A 27 2.09 4.41 -10.50
CA VAL A 27 1.41 3.12 -10.60
C VAL A 27 -0.03 3.31 -11.04
N ARG A 28 -0.39 2.68 -12.17
CA ARG A 28 -1.78 2.51 -12.58
C ARG A 28 -2.38 1.35 -11.82
N VAL A 29 -3.52 1.61 -11.18
CA VAL A 29 -4.28 0.58 -10.46
C VAL A 29 -5.54 0.23 -11.24
N THR A 30 -5.75 -1.06 -11.50
CA THR A 30 -7.00 -1.57 -12.09
C THR A 30 -7.56 -2.74 -11.31
N TRP A 31 -8.87 -2.91 -11.36
CA TRP A 31 -9.59 -3.98 -10.67
C TRP A 31 -10.10 -5.00 -11.67
N GLN A 32 -10.02 -6.27 -11.29
CA GLN A 32 -10.61 -7.38 -12.01
C GLN A 32 -11.55 -8.16 -11.10
N ASP A 33 -12.85 -8.10 -11.42
CA ASP A 33 -13.87 -8.90 -10.75
C ASP A 33 -13.74 -10.39 -11.12
N GLY A 34 -14.14 -11.25 -10.19
CA GLY A 34 -14.15 -12.70 -10.37
C GLY A 34 -14.47 -13.44 -9.07
N PRO A 35 -14.51 -14.79 -9.11
CA PRO A 35 -14.59 -15.60 -7.89
C PRO A 35 -13.37 -15.38 -6.98
N GLU A 36 -12.23 -15.01 -7.56
CA GLU A 36 -11.02 -14.55 -6.90
C GLU A 36 -10.70 -13.17 -7.46
N PRO A 37 -11.17 -12.09 -6.80
CA PRO A 37 -10.94 -10.75 -7.31
C PRO A 37 -9.47 -10.35 -7.19
N LEU A 38 -9.01 -9.57 -8.16
CA LEU A 38 -7.59 -9.24 -8.33
C LEU A 38 -7.40 -7.73 -8.53
N LEU A 39 -6.41 -7.18 -7.84
CA LEU A 39 -5.92 -5.83 -8.02
C LEU A 39 -4.66 -5.87 -8.88
N TRP A 40 -4.66 -5.16 -10.01
CA TRP A 40 -3.49 -5.02 -10.87
C TRP A 40 -2.81 -3.69 -10.60
N LEU A 41 -1.53 -3.75 -10.25
CA LEU A 41 -0.62 -2.61 -10.21
C LEU A 41 0.26 -2.67 -11.47
N GLN A 42 0.24 -1.62 -12.27
CA GLN A 42 1.06 -1.50 -13.47
C GLN A 42 1.95 -0.28 -13.36
N ASP A 43 3.24 -0.44 -13.65
CA ASP A 43 4.19 0.66 -13.70
C ASP A 43 3.81 1.58 -14.88
N GLU A 44 3.72 2.89 -14.67
CA GLU A 44 3.44 3.82 -15.76
C GLU A 44 4.68 4.11 -16.62
N ALA A 45 5.89 3.82 -16.12
CA ALA A 45 7.13 3.98 -16.87
C ALA A 45 7.49 2.75 -17.73
N THR A 46 6.96 1.57 -17.42
CA THR A 46 7.30 0.30 -18.11
C THR A 46 6.06 -0.55 -18.35
N PRO A 47 6.07 -1.55 -19.26
CA PRO A 47 4.92 -2.46 -19.43
C PRO A 47 4.78 -3.49 -18.28
N SER A 48 5.50 -3.33 -17.18
CA SER A 48 5.51 -4.27 -16.04
C SER A 48 4.23 -4.15 -15.23
N ALA A 49 3.70 -5.28 -14.76
CA ALA A 49 2.53 -5.31 -13.88
C ALA A 49 2.60 -6.47 -12.89
N VAL A 50 2.04 -6.27 -11.71
CA VAL A 50 1.94 -7.25 -10.62
C VAL A 50 0.49 -7.33 -10.16
N GLY A 51 0.01 -8.55 -9.90
CA GLY A 51 -1.34 -8.81 -9.42
C GLY A 51 -1.35 -9.12 -7.92
N VAL A 52 -2.32 -8.55 -7.20
CA VAL A 52 -2.58 -8.80 -5.77
C VAL A 52 -3.96 -9.41 -5.61
N TRP A 53 -4.03 -10.65 -5.11
CA TRP A 53 -5.29 -11.32 -4.81
C TRP A 53 -5.97 -10.68 -3.60
N VAL A 54 -7.24 -10.34 -3.76
CA VAL A 54 -8.03 -9.67 -2.72
C VAL A 54 -9.09 -10.61 -2.17
N THR A 55 -8.62 -11.70 -1.57
CA THR A 55 -9.46 -12.76 -1.00
C THR A 55 -9.35 -12.78 0.52
N GLY A 56 -10.39 -13.30 1.20
CA GLY A 56 -10.34 -13.57 2.64
C GLY A 56 -10.31 -12.33 3.54
N ILE A 57 -10.92 -11.21 3.14
CA ILE A 57 -10.96 -9.99 3.95
C ILE A 57 -12.36 -9.82 4.55
N ALA A 58 -12.55 -10.22 5.80
CA ALA A 58 -13.77 -9.95 6.57
C ALA A 58 -13.77 -8.58 7.25
N GLY A 59 -12.60 -7.91 7.29
CA GLY A 59 -12.42 -6.53 7.76
C GLY A 59 -11.77 -6.41 9.13
N SER A 60 -11.19 -7.49 9.67
CA SER A 60 -10.37 -7.40 10.90
C SER A 60 -9.08 -6.60 10.65
N PRO A 61 -8.50 -5.96 11.68
CA PRO A 61 -7.23 -5.24 11.54
C PRO A 61 -6.10 -6.11 10.98
N GLU A 62 -6.05 -7.39 11.35
CA GLU A 62 -5.05 -8.34 10.87
C GLU A 62 -5.20 -8.66 9.38
N GLU A 63 -6.43 -8.84 8.90
CA GLU A 63 -6.69 -9.05 7.47
C GLU A 63 -6.36 -7.79 6.66
N VAL A 64 -6.69 -6.60 7.17
CA VAL A 64 -6.32 -5.32 6.54
C VAL A 64 -4.80 -5.17 6.50
N ARG A 65 -4.09 -5.56 7.57
CA ARG A 65 -2.63 -5.57 7.63
C ARG A 65 -2.04 -6.50 6.58
N GLU A 66 -2.50 -7.75 6.51
CA GLU A 66 -2.03 -8.71 5.50
C GLU A 66 -2.24 -8.22 4.07
N LEU A 67 -3.39 -7.59 3.81
CA LEU A 67 -3.68 -7.05 2.49
C LEU A 67 -2.79 -5.84 2.17
N THR A 68 -2.53 -4.99 3.17
CA THR A 68 -1.60 -3.87 3.07
C THR A 68 -0.19 -4.36 2.74
N GLU A 69 0.27 -5.44 3.39
CA GLU A 69 1.56 -6.08 3.09
C GLU A 69 1.61 -6.60 1.65
N ARG A 70 0.56 -7.27 1.16
CA ARG A 70 0.55 -7.74 -0.24
C ARG A 70 0.58 -6.60 -1.25
N VAL A 71 -0.10 -5.49 -0.97
CA VAL A 71 -0.03 -4.27 -1.80
C VAL A 71 1.39 -3.68 -1.75
N GLN A 72 2.00 -3.67 -0.57
CA GLN A 72 3.36 -3.21 -0.39
C GLN A 72 4.37 -4.05 -1.16
N ASP A 73 4.33 -5.37 -1.02
CA ASP A 73 5.22 -6.28 -1.73
C ASP A 73 5.10 -6.09 -3.24
N ALA A 74 3.87 -5.98 -3.75
CA ALA A 74 3.63 -5.72 -5.17
C ALA A 74 4.20 -4.37 -5.62
N ALA A 75 4.09 -3.31 -4.81
CA ALA A 75 4.66 -2.00 -5.13
C ALA A 75 6.20 -2.00 -5.09
N VAL A 76 6.81 -2.70 -4.12
CA VAL A 76 8.27 -2.87 -4.01
C VAL A 76 8.82 -3.62 -5.23
N ASP A 77 8.18 -4.73 -5.60
CA ASP A 77 8.56 -5.54 -6.76
C ASP A 77 8.40 -4.77 -8.07
N LEU A 78 7.32 -3.98 -8.19
CA LEU A 78 7.00 -3.24 -9.41
C LEU A 78 7.92 -2.03 -9.61
N LEU A 79 8.20 -1.27 -8.55
CA LEU A 79 8.93 -0.01 -8.64
C LEU A 79 10.44 -0.16 -8.37
N TRP A 80 10.91 -1.37 -8.05
CA TRP A 80 12.32 -1.67 -7.79
C TRP A 80 12.93 -0.75 -6.73
N GLY A 81 12.28 -0.64 -5.57
CA GLY A 81 12.70 0.23 -4.48
C GLY A 81 11.95 0.00 -3.18
N ALA A 82 12.39 0.64 -2.09
CA ALA A 82 11.68 0.59 -0.83
C ALA A 82 10.40 1.42 -0.90
N TRP A 83 9.28 0.85 -0.49
CA TRP A 83 8.03 1.58 -0.31
C TRP A 83 7.19 0.98 0.84
N PRO A 84 6.54 1.81 1.67
CA PRO A 84 6.85 3.22 1.86
C PRO A 84 8.22 3.38 2.53
N GLU A 85 8.99 4.41 2.17
CA GLU A 85 10.33 4.61 2.73
C GLU A 85 10.25 5.07 4.20
N CYS A 86 11.15 4.56 5.04
CA CYS A 86 11.23 4.99 6.43
C CYS A 86 11.90 6.37 6.54
N PRO A 87 11.25 7.39 7.14
CA PRO A 87 11.83 8.74 7.24
C PRO A 87 13.05 8.80 8.16
N ASP A 88 13.13 7.89 9.13
CA ASP A 88 14.25 7.84 10.09
C ASP A 88 15.52 7.20 9.50
N HIS A 89 15.41 6.55 8.34
CA HIS A 89 16.50 5.80 7.70
C HIS A 89 16.45 5.97 6.18
N GLU A 90 16.80 7.18 5.70
CA GLU A 90 16.82 7.52 4.27
C GLU A 90 17.59 6.48 3.43
N GLY A 91 16.99 6.01 2.33
CA GLY A 91 17.57 4.98 1.46
C GLY A 91 17.74 3.60 2.13
N GLY A 92 17.15 3.41 3.31
CA GLY A 92 17.28 2.19 4.11
C GLY A 92 16.19 1.17 3.80
N HIS A 93 15.31 0.94 4.77
CA HIS A 93 14.29 -0.09 4.70
C HIS A 93 12.90 0.51 4.45
N PRO A 94 11.96 -0.27 3.88
CA PRO A 94 10.57 0.11 3.88
C PRO A 94 10.01 0.11 5.32
N LEU A 95 8.92 0.84 5.55
CA LEU A 95 8.09 0.71 6.74
C LEU A 95 7.40 -0.66 6.71
N ALA A 96 7.06 -1.22 7.87
CA ALA A 96 6.24 -2.42 7.99
C ALA A 96 4.79 -2.01 8.24
N ALA A 97 3.83 -2.78 7.71
CA ALA A 97 2.44 -2.65 8.11
C ALA A 97 2.21 -3.42 9.41
N GLU A 98 1.82 -2.73 10.47
CA GLU A 98 1.60 -3.32 11.80
C GLU A 98 0.24 -2.91 12.37
N VAL A 99 -0.35 -3.75 13.21
CA VAL A 99 -1.57 -3.42 13.94
C VAL A 99 -1.19 -2.70 15.24
N HIS A 100 -1.61 -1.44 15.37
CA HIS A 100 -1.45 -0.62 16.56
C HIS A 100 -2.81 -0.07 17.01
N ASP A 101 -3.16 -0.26 18.29
CA ASP A 101 -4.42 0.19 18.88
C ASP A 101 -5.68 -0.19 18.08
N GLY A 102 -5.65 -1.36 17.42
CA GLY A 102 -6.76 -1.89 16.62
C GLY A 102 -6.87 -1.30 15.20
N ALA A 103 -5.89 -0.53 14.75
CA ALA A 103 -5.79 -0.02 13.39
C ALA A 103 -4.46 -0.40 12.74
N VAL A 104 -4.42 -0.46 11.41
CA VAL A 104 -3.17 -0.72 10.68
C VAL A 104 -2.41 0.59 10.52
N ALA A 105 -1.12 0.57 10.85
CA ALA A 105 -0.22 1.69 10.73
C ALA A 105 1.10 1.28 10.07
N TRP A 106 1.76 2.25 9.44
CA TRP A 106 3.14 2.10 8.99
C TRP A 106 4.08 2.33 10.17
N ALA A 107 4.88 1.33 10.50
CA ALA A 107 5.84 1.38 11.59
C ALA A 107 7.27 1.15 11.10
N CYS A 108 8.24 1.71 11.80
CA CYS A 108 9.64 1.41 11.55
C CYS A 108 9.97 0.00 12.05
N PRO A 109 10.35 -0.97 11.18
CA PRO A 109 10.66 -2.33 11.62
C PRO A 109 11.88 -2.44 12.54
N ARG A 110 12.72 -1.38 12.62
CA ARG A 110 13.89 -1.36 13.52
C ARG A 110 13.57 -0.86 14.92
N THR A 111 12.69 0.12 15.05
CA THR A 111 12.42 0.81 16.32
C THR A 111 11.02 0.56 16.86
N GLY A 112 10.11 0.01 16.05
CA GLY A 112 8.69 -0.12 16.36
C GLY A 112 7.94 1.22 16.40
N ARG A 113 8.61 2.33 16.04
CA ARG A 113 7.97 3.65 16.01
C ARG A 113 6.90 3.67 14.92
N VAL A 114 5.67 3.99 15.32
CA VAL A 114 4.59 4.31 14.39
C VAL A 114 4.89 5.63 13.69
N VAL A 115 4.88 5.60 12.36
CA VAL A 115 5.11 6.77 11.50
C VAL A 115 3.79 7.44 11.14
N ALA A 116 2.81 6.68 10.67
CA ALA A 116 1.47 7.17 10.37
C ALA A 116 0.47 6.00 10.28
N PRO A 117 -0.83 6.23 10.50
CA PRO A 117 -1.87 5.29 10.09
C PRO A 117 -1.78 4.99 8.58
N VAL A 118 -2.14 3.77 8.18
CA VAL A 118 -2.25 3.44 6.74
C VAL A 118 -3.38 4.27 6.14
N GLY A 119 -3.11 4.94 5.02
CA GLY A 119 -3.96 5.92 4.37
C GLY A 119 -3.59 7.37 4.66
N GLU A 120 -2.71 7.60 5.64
CA GLU A 120 -2.37 8.93 6.15
C GLU A 120 -0.88 9.29 6.01
N LEU A 121 -0.10 8.58 5.19
CA LEU A 121 1.28 9.01 4.91
C LEU A 121 1.29 10.43 4.33
N PRO A 122 2.24 11.30 4.70
CA PRO A 122 2.39 12.59 4.05
C PRO A 122 2.93 12.42 2.61
N PRO A 123 2.81 13.46 1.75
CA PRO A 123 3.52 13.48 0.48
C PRO A 123 5.04 13.42 0.68
N PRO A 124 5.82 13.16 -0.39
CA PRO A 124 7.28 13.07 -0.31
C PRO A 124 7.89 14.32 0.34
N GLY A 125 8.77 14.12 1.33
CA GLY A 125 9.39 15.22 2.09
C GLY A 125 8.49 15.91 3.12
N GLY A 126 7.26 15.41 3.35
CA GLY A 126 6.30 15.97 4.31
C GLY A 126 6.46 15.49 5.76
N PHE A 127 7.48 14.68 6.06
CA PHE A 127 7.81 14.31 7.45
C PHE A 127 8.54 15.48 8.12
N SER A 128 7.94 16.07 9.17
CA SER A 128 8.67 17.04 10.01
C SER A 128 9.53 16.28 11.02
N ALA A 129 10.81 16.68 11.09
CA ALA A 129 11.80 16.15 12.03
C ALA A 129 11.41 16.35 13.50
#